data_AF-A0A9W4RNY7-F1
#
_entry.id   AF-A0A9W4RNY7-F1
#
_cell.length_a   1.000
_cell.length_b   1.000
_cell.length_c   1.000
_cell.angle_alpha   90.00
_cell.angle_beta   90.00
_cell.angle_gamma   90.00
#
_symmetry.space_group_name_H-M   'P 1'
#
loop_
_entity.id
_entity.type
_entity.pdbx_description
1 polymer ?
#
loop_
_entity_poly.entity_id
_entity_poly.type
_entity_poly.pdbx_seq_one_letter_code
_entity_poly.pdbx_strand_id
1 'polypeptide(L)'
;EVIAAAKRHQAKSISLNDFEQVLQDAEVFFRNIRLEELDYPSPDTEWRDLADAYRHACLLRVIRWPDTFSIPCESDKVKVSVSAILDASSRIPMSSPFHKRLLFPLFLAAVDTSTGHQMHYATLCIQQIKRSTGFEHAAMTEVLEKVWEARANHTRAWPNIPWMEFTCSEALRQQHAYLFF
;
A
#
# COMPACT_ATOMS: atom_id res chain seq x y z
N GLU A 1 -5.97 7.91 -13.03
CA GLU A 1 -5.39 9.22 -13.42
C GLU A 1 -4.03 9.50 -12.79
N VAL A 2 -3.85 9.32 -11.47
CA VAL A 2 -2.58 9.54 -10.76
C VAL A 2 -1.38 8.86 -11.42
N ILE A 3 -1.48 7.57 -11.77
CA ILE A 3 -0.39 6.83 -12.45
C ILE A 3 0.00 7.47 -13.78
N ALA A 4 -0.99 7.92 -14.56
CA ALA A 4 -0.73 8.58 -15.84
C ALA A 4 -0.10 9.97 -15.64
N ALA A 5 -0.50 10.71 -14.60
CA ALA A 5 0.15 11.97 -14.23
C ALA A 5 1.59 11.75 -13.75
N ALA A 6 1.85 10.74 -12.92
CA ALA A 6 3.20 10.39 -12.49
C ALA A 6 4.13 10.07 -13.68
N LYS A 7 3.64 9.29 -14.66
CA LYS A 7 4.39 9.01 -15.90
C LYS A 7 4.68 10.29 -16.71
N ARG A 8 3.69 11.19 -16.84
CA ARG A 8 3.87 12.47 -17.53
C ARG A 8 4.85 13.39 -16.79
N HIS A 9 4.81 13.42 -15.47
CA HIS A 9 5.75 14.18 -14.64
C HIS A 9 7.17 13.63 -14.79
N GLN A 10 7.34 12.31 -14.74
CA GLN A 10 8.64 11.65 -14.98
C GLN A 10 9.19 11.96 -16.38
N ALA A 11 8.31 12.02 -17.39
CA ALA A 11 8.64 12.44 -18.74
C ALA A 11 8.79 13.96 -18.92
N LYS A 12 8.75 14.74 -17.83
CA LYS A 12 8.83 16.22 -17.81
C LYS A 12 7.77 16.91 -18.70
N SER A 13 6.66 16.21 -18.94
CA SER A 13 5.53 16.68 -19.77
C SER A 13 4.51 17.50 -18.98
N ILE A 14 4.54 17.45 -17.65
CA ILE A 14 3.80 18.32 -16.74
C ILE A 14 4.74 18.83 -15.66
N SER A 15 4.44 20.00 -15.07
CA SER A 15 5.25 20.55 -13.99
C SER A 15 5.04 19.78 -12.68
N LEU A 16 5.94 19.97 -11.71
CA LEU A 16 5.75 19.44 -10.35
C LEU A 16 4.45 19.94 -9.74
N ASN A 17 4.16 21.24 -9.87
CA ASN A 17 2.95 21.86 -9.35
C ASN A 17 1.67 21.25 -9.95
N ASP A 18 1.66 20.98 -11.27
CA ASP A 18 0.53 20.31 -11.92
C ASP A 18 0.36 18.88 -11.41
N PHE A 19 1.46 18.17 -11.14
CA PHE A 19 1.40 16.82 -10.59
C PHE A 19 0.90 16.84 -9.13
N GLU A 20 1.39 17.77 -8.32
CA GLU A 20 0.94 17.97 -6.93
C GLU A 20 -0.56 18.29 -6.87
N GLN A 21 -1.09 19.07 -7.81
CA GLN A 21 -2.53 19.32 -7.90
C GLN A 21 -3.30 18.01 -8.14
N VAL A 22 -2.84 17.15 -9.07
CA VAL A 22 -3.47 15.83 -9.30
C VAL A 22 -3.42 14.94 -8.05
N LEU A 23 -2.33 15.00 -7.29
CA LEU A 23 -2.21 14.24 -6.03
C LEU A 23 -3.17 14.77 -4.97
N GLN A 24 -3.29 16.10 -4.85
CA GLN A 24 -4.22 16.73 -3.91
C GLN A 24 -5.67 16.38 -4.24
N ASP A 25 -6.06 16.47 -5.51
CA ASP A 25 -7.39 16.12 -5.98
C ASP A 25 -7.71 14.64 -5.70
N ALA A 26 -6.73 13.75 -5.93
CA ALA A 26 -6.86 12.33 -5.61
C ALA A 26 -6.97 12.07 -4.09
N GLU A 27 -6.19 12.76 -3.26
CA GLU A 27 -6.30 12.65 -1.80
C GLU A 27 -7.70 13.09 -1.33
N VAL A 28 -8.20 14.22 -1.84
CA VAL A 28 -9.56 14.71 -1.54
C VAL A 28 -10.60 13.69 -1.99
N PHE A 29 -10.49 13.15 -3.20
CA PHE A 29 -11.41 12.13 -3.71
C PHE A 29 -11.47 10.90 -2.80
N PHE A 30 -10.33 10.27 -2.49
CA PHE A 30 -10.31 9.06 -1.68
C PHE A 30 -10.71 9.29 -0.22
N ARG A 31 -10.51 10.50 0.32
CA ARG A 31 -10.98 10.83 1.68
C ARG A 31 -12.49 11.02 1.75
N ASN A 32 -13.11 11.50 0.67
CA ASN A 32 -14.53 11.87 0.66
C ASN A 32 -15.46 10.86 -0.04
N ILE A 33 -14.92 9.83 -0.68
CA ILE A 33 -15.74 8.77 -1.29
C ILE A 33 -16.59 8.08 -0.21
N ARG A 34 -17.90 7.99 -0.47
CA ARG A 34 -18.89 7.36 0.42
C ARG A 34 -19.10 5.92 -0.03
N LEU A 35 -18.48 4.98 0.67
CA LEU A 35 -18.47 3.57 0.29
C LEU A 35 -19.86 2.91 0.40
N GLU A 36 -20.79 3.53 1.12
CA GLU A 36 -22.18 3.09 1.24
C GLU A 36 -23.00 3.37 -0.01
N GLU A 37 -22.56 4.33 -0.84
CA GLU A 37 -23.26 4.79 -2.04
C GLU A 37 -22.72 4.14 -3.32
N LEU A 38 -21.75 3.22 -3.20
CA LEU A 38 -21.18 2.50 -4.35
C LEU A 38 -22.00 1.27 -4.73
N ASP A 39 -22.08 1.00 -6.03
CA ASP A 39 -22.67 -0.22 -6.57
C ASP A 39 -21.67 -1.38 -6.48
N TYR A 40 -22.05 -2.42 -5.75
CA TYR A 40 -21.24 -3.64 -5.59
C TYR A 40 -21.83 -4.81 -6.40
N PRO A 41 -20.99 -5.77 -6.83
CA PRO A 41 -21.46 -6.93 -7.60
C PRO A 41 -22.48 -7.82 -6.87
N SER A 42 -22.50 -7.80 -5.54
CA SER A 42 -23.42 -8.57 -4.70
C SER A 42 -23.72 -7.80 -3.40
N PRO A 43 -24.78 -8.17 -2.65
CA PRO A 43 -25.11 -7.54 -1.37
C PRO A 43 -24.16 -7.92 -0.22
N ASP A 44 -23.10 -8.70 -0.48
CA ASP A 44 -22.14 -9.11 0.54
C ASP A 44 -21.44 -7.89 1.15
N THR A 45 -21.55 -7.72 2.47
CA THR A 45 -21.02 -6.55 3.18
C THR A 45 -19.49 -6.45 3.10
N GLU A 46 -18.81 -7.57 2.88
CA GLU A 46 -17.36 -7.65 2.73
C GLU A 46 -16.82 -6.88 1.53
N TRP A 47 -17.66 -6.60 0.52
CA TRP A 47 -17.29 -5.69 -0.56
C TRP A 47 -16.92 -4.30 -0.05
N ARG A 48 -17.65 -3.80 0.95
CA ARG A 48 -17.40 -2.48 1.54
C ARG A 48 -16.08 -2.47 2.29
N ASP A 49 -15.81 -3.51 3.08
CA ASP A 49 -14.54 -3.64 3.80
C ASP A 49 -13.35 -3.78 2.83
N LEU A 50 -13.52 -4.55 1.76
CA LEU A 50 -12.50 -4.67 0.72
C LEU A 50 -12.26 -3.32 0.03
N ALA A 51 -13.33 -2.61 -0.33
CA ALA A 51 -13.24 -1.29 -0.94
C ALA A 51 -12.54 -0.28 -0.01
N ASP A 52 -12.80 -0.34 1.30
CA ASP A 52 -12.17 0.53 2.28
C ASP A 52 -10.67 0.26 2.41
N ALA A 53 -10.27 -1.01 2.46
CA ALA A 53 -8.86 -1.40 2.44
C ALA A 53 -8.15 -0.89 1.17
N TYR A 54 -8.78 -1.01 0.00
CA TYR A 54 -8.21 -0.50 -1.26
C TYR A 54 -8.19 1.03 -1.34
N ARG A 55 -9.20 1.71 -0.80
CA ARG A 55 -9.23 3.17 -0.70
C ARG A 55 -8.02 3.68 0.07
N HIS A 56 -7.71 3.07 1.22
CA HIS A 56 -6.55 3.45 2.02
C HIS A 56 -5.22 3.00 1.41
N ALA A 57 -5.18 1.87 0.70
CA ALA A 57 -4.03 1.48 -0.11
C ALA A 57 -3.71 2.55 -1.18
N CYS A 58 -4.73 3.06 -1.87
CA CYS A 58 -4.58 4.15 -2.83
C CYS A 58 -4.12 5.46 -2.15
N LEU A 59 -4.68 5.81 -0.98
CA LEU A 59 -4.22 6.97 -0.21
C LEU A 59 -2.74 6.86 0.17
N LEU A 60 -2.28 5.70 0.65
CA LEU A 60 -0.85 5.49 0.93
C LEU A 60 0.00 5.72 -0.33
N ARG A 61 -0.42 5.21 -1.49
CA ARG A 61 0.30 5.45 -2.75
C ARG A 61 0.34 6.92 -3.15
N VAL A 62 -0.76 7.66 -2.98
CA VAL A 62 -0.82 9.11 -3.25
C VAL A 62 0.11 9.89 -2.31
N ILE A 63 0.08 9.59 -1.01
CA ILE A 63 0.93 10.24 0.01
C ILE A 63 2.42 10.03 -0.28
N ARG A 64 2.80 8.91 -0.90
CA ARG A 64 4.19 8.61 -1.24
C ARG A 64 4.69 9.38 -2.47
N TRP A 65 3.84 10.14 -3.17
CA TRP A 65 4.29 11.02 -4.26
C TRP A 65 4.22 12.49 -3.87
N PRO A 66 5.01 13.36 -4.55
CA PRO A 66 5.99 13.05 -5.59
C PRO A 66 7.32 12.50 -5.05
N ASP A 67 7.62 12.73 -3.76
CA ASP A 67 8.83 12.27 -3.09
C ASP A 67 8.52 11.14 -2.09
N THR A 68 8.88 9.91 -2.47
CA THR A 68 8.65 8.69 -1.70
C THR A 68 9.45 8.62 -0.40
N PHE A 69 10.52 9.41 -0.25
CA PHE A 69 11.42 9.38 0.90
C PHE A 69 11.02 10.36 2.00
N SER A 70 10.20 11.36 1.67
CA SER A 70 9.95 12.53 2.53
C SER A 70 9.06 12.26 3.74
N ILE A 71 8.01 11.43 3.61
CA ILE A 71 6.98 11.25 4.64
C ILE A 71 7.23 9.96 5.45
N PRO A 72 7.60 10.05 6.74
CA PRO A 72 7.87 8.87 7.57
C PRO A 72 6.60 8.03 7.81
N CYS A 73 6.77 6.75 8.14
CA CYS A 73 5.65 5.88 8.54
C CYS A 73 4.96 6.35 9.83
N GLU A 74 5.65 7.14 10.65
CA GLU A 74 5.13 7.70 11.88
C GLU A 74 4.16 8.87 11.67
N SER A 75 4.06 9.41 10.45
CA SER A 75 3.13 10.47 10.11
C SER A 75 1.68 10.05 10.37
N ASP A 76 0.88 10.94 10.95
CA ASP A 76 -0.52 10.66 11.25
C ASP A 76 -1.33 10.27 10.00
N LYS A 77 -1.04 10.89 8.84
CA LYS A 77 -1.70 10.54 7.57
C LYS A 77 -1.45 9.09 7.17
N VAL A 78 -0.23 8.59 7.41
CA VAL A 78 0.16 7.21 7.12
C VAL A 78 -0.46 6.27 8.14
N LYS A 79 -0.32 6.56 9.44
CA LYS A 79 -0.88 5.75 10.53
C LYS A 79 -2.39 5.56 10.40
N VAL A 80 -3.13 6.63 10.06
CA VAL A 80 -4.58 6.55 9.84
C VAL A 80 -4.90 5.56 8.72
N SER A 81 -4.18 5.61 7.61
CA SER A 81 -4.44 4.72 6.48
C SER A 81 -4.01 3.28 6.75
N VAL A 82 -2.88 3.08 7.43
CA VAL A 82 -2.43 1.76 7.90
C VAL A 82 -3.49 1.14 8.81
N SER A 83 -3.90 1.85 9.87
CA SER A 83 -4.89 1.32 10.81
C SER A 83 -6.20 0.98 10.12
N ALA A 84 -6.69 1.86 9.23
CA ALA A 84 -7.93 1.60 8.48
C ALA A 84 -7.84 0.36 7.59
N ILE A 85 -6.71 0.10 6.92
CA ILE A 85 -6.49 -1.14 6.16
C ILE A 85 -6.58 -2.36 7.08
N LEU A 86 -5.92 -2.31 8.24
CA LEU A 86 -5.89 -3.45 9.16
C LEU A 86 -7.26 -3.70 9.81
N ASP A 87 -7.98 -2.64 10.18
CA ASP A 87 -9.33 -2.70 10.73
C ASP A 87 -10.34 -3.23 9.70
N ALA A 88 -10.24 -2.79 8.44
CA ALA A 88 -11.06 -3.34 7.35
C ALA A 88 -10.74 -4.82 7.11
N SER A 89 -9.46 -5.16 7.13
CA SER A 89 -9.00 -6.54 6.96
C SER A 89 -9.47 -7.45 8.10
N SER A 90 -9.58 -6.96 9.34
CA SER A 90 -10.06 -7.76 10.48
C SER A 90 -11.55 -8.06 10.46
N ARG A 91 -12.33 -7.30 9.67
CA ARG A 91 -13.77 -7.54 9.51
C ARG A 91 -14.07 -8.60 8.45
N ILE A 92 -13.11 -8.93 7.58
CA ILE A 92 -13.25 -9.98 6.55
C ILE A 92 -12.70 -11.31 7.10
N PRO A 93 -13.54 -12.34 7.30
CA PRO A 93 -13.11 -13.64 7.80
C PRO A 93 -11.99 -14.25 6.94
N MET A 94 -10.98 -14.86 7.56
CA MET A 94 -9.85 -15.48 6.83
C MET A 94 -10.26 -16.63 5.90
N SER A 95 -11.42 -17.24 6.13
CA SER A 95 -12.02 -18.26 5.25
C SER A 95 -12.74 -17.66 4.05
N SER A 96 -13.02 -16.36 4.05
CA SER A 96 -13.75 -15.69 2.99
C SER A 96 -12.92 -15.64 1.69
N PRO A 97 -13.56 -15.78 0.51
CA PRO A 97 -12.89 -15.49 -0.76
C PRO A 97 -12.42 -14.03 -0.87
N PHE A 98 -13.03 -13.09 -0.15
CA PHE A 98 -12.60 -11.68 -0.14
C PHE A 98 -11.26 -11.49 0.55
N HIS A 99 -10.96 -12.30 1.57
CA HIS A 99 -9.72 -12.17 2.33
C HIS A 99 -8.47 -12.30 1.45
N LYS A 100 -8.52 -13.21 0.46
CA LYS A 100 -7.44 -13.42 -0.53
C LYS A 100 -7.13 -12.17 -1.35
N ARG A 101 -8.10 -11.28 -1.52
CA ARG A 101 -7.98 -10.01 -2.28
C ARG A 101 -7.34 -8.89 -1.46
N LEU A 102 -7.15 -9.08 -0.15
CA LEU A 102 -6.49 -8.09 0.73
C LEU A 102 -4.97 -8.10 0.62
N LEU A 103 -4.38 -8.99 -0.19
CA LEU A 103 -2.93 -9.17 -0.25
C LEU A 103 -2.17 -7.87 -0.50
N PHE A 104 -2.63 -7.06 -1.45
CA PHE A 104 -1.99 -5.79 -1.79
C PHE A 104 -2.19 -4.71 -0.71
N PRO A 105 -3.43 -4.43 -0.23
CA PRO A 105 -3.63 -3.55 0.92
C PRO A 105 -2.78 -3.94 2.14
N LEU A 106 -2.78 -5.22 2.52
CA LEU A 106 -2.01 -5.72 3.67
C LEU A 106 -0.51 -5.53 3.47
N PHE A 107 0.01 -5.77 2.26
CA PHE A 107 1.41 -5.50 1.94
C PHE A 107 1.75 -4.02 2.14
N LEU A 108 0.92 -3.10 1.63
CA LEU A 108 1.13 -1.66 1.81
C LEU A 108 1.07 -1.24 3.28
N ALA A 109 0.10 -1.74 4.04
CA ALA A 109 0.04 -1.48 5.47
C ALA A 109 1.28 -1.99 6.22
N ALA A 110 1.78 -3.16 5.83
CA ALA A 110 2.93 -3.80 6.44
C ALA A 110 4.26 -3.07 6.17
N VAL A 111 4.47 -2.56 4.95
CA VAL A 111 5.64 -1.74 4.63
C VAL A 111 5.57 -0.35 5.28
N ASP A 112 4.37 0.22 5.43
CA ASP A 112 4.17 1.58 5.92
C ASP A 112 3.87 1.69 7.43
N THR A 113 4.02 0.61 8.20
CA THR A 113 3.94 0.64 9.68
C THR A 113 5.28 0.39 10.36
N SER A 114 5.53 1.07 11.48
CA SER A 114 6.61 0.77 12.43
C SER A 114 6.12 0.10 13.72
N THR A 115 4.82 -0.17 13.82
CA THR A 115 4.21 -0.71 15.05
C THR A 115 4.26 -2.23 15.05
N GLY A 116 4.95 -2.83 16.03
CA GLY A 116 5.20 -4.28 16.06
C GLY A 116 3.94 -5.16 15.97
N HIS A 117 2.86 -4.82 16.67
CA HIS A 117 1.62 -5.61 16.60
C HIS A 117 0.91 -5.49 15.24
N GLN A 118 1.00 -4.32 14.58
CA GLN A 118 0.45 -4.11 13.24
C GLN A 118 1.25 -4.90 12.19
N MET A 119 2.59 -4.89 12.30
CA MET A 119 3.48 -5.71 11.48
C MET A 119 3.15 -7.20 11.63
N HIS A 120 3.00 -7.66 12.88
CA HIS A 120 2.68 -9.05 13.18
C HIS A 120 1.31 -9.46 12.60
N TYR A 121 0.29 -8.62 12.79
CA TYR A 121 -1.05 -8.88 12.27
C TYR A 121 -1.07 -8.95 10.73
N ALA A 122 -0.44 -7.98 10.05
CA ALA A 122 -0.35 -7.99 8.59
C ALA A 122 0.40 -9.23 8.08
N THR A 123 1.48 -9.62 8.77
CA THR A 123 2.24 -10.85 8.46
C THR A 123 1.35 -12.09 8.55
N LEU A 124 0.56 -12.20 9.62
CA LEU A 124 -0.34 -13.33 9.85
C LEU A 124 -1.38 -13.44 8.72
N CYS A 125 -2.01 -12.32 8.35
CA CYS A 125 -2.98 -12.29 7.26
C CYS A 125 -2.32 -12.66 5.91
N ILE A 126 -1.15 -12.10 5.59
CA ILE A 126 -0.41 -12.41 4.36
C ILE A 126 -0.04 -13.90 4.30
N GLN A 127 0.44 -14.47 5.41
CA GLN A 127 0.77 -15.90 5.48
C GLN A 127 -0.47 -16.78 5.28
N GLN A 128 -1.62 -16.39 5.84
CA GLN A 128 -2.88 -17.10 5.65
C GLN A 128 -3.34 -17.05 4.18
N ILE A 129 -3.22 -15.90 3.52
CA ILE A 129 -3.50 -15.77 2.09
C ILE A 129 -2.59 -16.72 1.29
N LYS A 130 -1.28 -16.71 1.53
CA LYS A 130 -0.32 -17.62 0.87
C LYS A 130 -0.71 -19.10 1.03
N ARG A 131 -1.02 -19.52 2.26
CA ARG A 131 -1.45 -20.90 2.56
C ARG A 131 -2.74 -21.27 1.82
N SER A 132 -3.72 -20.37 1.78
CA SER A 132 -5.04 -20.63 1.19
C SER A 132 -5.11 -20.53 -0.33
N THR A 133 -4.12 -19.93 -0.98
CA THR A 133 -4.03 -19.80 -2.45
C THR A 133 -2.99 -20.72 -3.07
N GLY A 134 -2.06 -21.27 -2.26
CA GLY A 134 -0.89 -21.99 -2.77
C GLY A 134 0.11 -21.09 -3.48
N PHE A 135 -0.05 -19.76 -3.37
CA PHE A 135 0.78 -18.80 -4.08
C PHE A 135 2.04 -18.48 -3.28
N GLU A 136 3.19 -18.98 -3.75
CA GLU A 136 4.50 -18.71 -3.17
C GLU A 136 5.09 -17.40 -3.70
N HIS A 137 4.55 -16.26 -3.26
CA HIS A 137 5.17 -14.97 -3.57
C HIS A 137 6.37 -14.68 -2.64
N ALA A 138 7.47 -15.41 -2.84
CA ALA A 138 8.72 -15.22 -2.09
C ALA A 138 9.18 -13.75 -2.13
N ALA A 139 9.03 -13.11 -3.29
CA ALA A 139 9.45 -11.73 -3.51
C ALA A 139 8.76 -10.70 -2.58
N MET A 140 7.47 -10.84 -2.26
CA MET A 140 6.82 -9.88 -1.36
C MET A 140 7.26 -10.05 0.10
N THR A 141 7.45 -11.29 0.54
CA THR A 141 7.97 -11.57 1.88
C THR A 141 9.40 -11.02 2.02
N GLU A 142 10.24 -11.24 1.00
CA GLU A 142 11.60 -10.71 0.95
C GLU A 142 11.63 -9.17 0.96
N VAL A 143 10.74 -8.50 0.22
CA VAL A 143 10.64 -7.04 0.24
C VAL A 143 10.23 -6.52 1.61
N LEU A 144 9.27 -7.16 2.28
CA LEU A 144 8.86 -6.78 3.64
C LEU A 144 10.01 -6.91 4.63
N GLU A 145 10.71 -8.03 4.61
CA GLU A 145 11.87 -8.28 5.47
C GLU A 145 12.96 -7.23 5.23
N LYS A 146 13.30 -6.93 3.97
CA LYS A 146 14.26 -5.89 3.61
C LYS A 146 13.87 -4.50 4.09
N VAL A 147 12.59 -4.12 3.97
CA VAL A 147 12.09 -2.83 4.48
C VAL A 147 12.24 -2.74 6.00
N TRP A 148 11.85 -3.80 6.71
CA TRP A 148 11.89 -3.81 8.18
C TRP A 148 13.32 -3.87 8.72
N GLU A 149 14.19 -4.68 8.11
CA GLU A 149 15.61 -4.72 8.44
C GLU A 149 16.26 -3.35 8.19
N ALA A 150 15.98 -2.74 7.03
CA ALA A 150 16.54 -1.44 6.70
C ALA A 150 16.09 -0.34 7.68
N ARG A 151 14.85 -0.45 8.20
CA ARG A 151 14.30 0.46 9.20
C ARG A 151 14.93 0.24 10.58
N ALA A 152 15.05 -1.02 11.01
CA ALA A 152 15.66 -1.36 12.30
C ALA A 152 17.13 -0.90 12.37
N ASN A 153 17.88 -1.09 11.29
CA ASN A 153 19.29 -0.75 11.21
C ASN A 153 19.57 0.74 11.00
N HIS A 154 18.54 1.57 10.80
CA HIS A 154 18.66 2.99 10.41
C HIS A 154 19.65 3.16 9.25
N THR A 155 19.66 2.20 8.33
CA THR A 155 20.72 2.00 7.32
C THR A 155 20.91 3.20 6.39
N ARG A 156 19.90 4.06 6.32
CA ARG A 156 19.92 5.33 5.59
C ARG A 156 19.23 6.38 6.45
N ALA A 157 19.78 7.60 6.52
CA ALA A 157 19.20 8.72 7.27
C ALA A 157 17.92 9.30 6.61
N TRP A 158 17.14 8.45 5.96
CA TRP A 158 15.93 8.82 5.25
C TRP A 158 14.73 8.78 6.19
N PRO A 159 13.82 9.76 6.13
CA PRO A 159 12.58 9.74 6.90
C PRO A 159 11.71 8.51 6.59
N ASN A 160 11.70 8.05 5.34
CA ASN A 160 11.00 6.85 4.91
C ASN A 160 11.93 5.90 4.13
N ILE A 161 11.63 4.60 4.21
CA ILE A 161 12.29 3.56 3.43
C ILE A 161 11.27 3.03 2.40
N PRO A 162 11.33 3.50 1.14
CA PRO A 162 10.37 3.09 0.14
C PRO A 162 10.62 1.64 -0.26
N TRP A 163 9.61 0.78 -0.17
CA TRP A 163 9.72 -0.62 -0.57
C TRP A 163 10.10 -0.81 -2.06
N MET A 164 9.87 0.20 -2.89
CA MET A 164 10.21 0.24 -4.31
C MET A 164 11.72 0.17 -4.54
N GLU A 165 12.53 0.60 -3.58
CA GLU A 165 14.00 0.46 -3.62
C GLU A 165 14.44 -1.01 -3.70
N PHE A 166 13.62 -1.93 -3.19
CA PHE A 166 13.91 -3.36 -3.19
C PHE A 166 13.29 -4.12 -4.37
N THR A 167 12.56 -3.42 -5.25
CA THR A 167 11.89 -4.03 -6.42
C THR A 167 12.28 -3.38 -7.76
N CYS A 168 12.68 -2.09 -7.74
CA CYS A 168 12.93 -1.28 -8.94
C CYS A 168 14.26 -0.50 -8.93
N SER A 169 15.17 -0.77 -7.98
CA SER A 169 16.49 -0.14 -7.95
C SER A 169 17.34 -0.50 -9.17
N GLU A 170 18.09 0.47 -9.71
CA GLU A 170 19.07 0.28 -10.80
C GLU A 170 20.14 -0.79 -10.48
N ALA A 171 20.34 -1.10 -9.19
CA ALA A 171 21.26 -2.13 -8.72
C ALA A 171 20.68 -3.56 -8.76
N LEU A 172 19.38 -3.73 -9.05
CA LEU A 172 18.74 -5.05 -9.10
C LEU A 172 18.92 -5.67 -10.48
N ARG A 173 19.49 -6.89 -10.52
CA ARG A 173 19.64 -7.69 -11.76
C ARG A 173 18.31 -8.05 -12.42
N GLN A 174 17.21 -8.02 -11.68
CA GLN A 174 15.86 -8.32 -12.16
C GLN A 174 14.88 -7.33 -11.53
N GLN A 175 14.19 -6.55 -12.37
CA GLN A 175 13.14 -5.63 -11.91
C GLN A 175 11.87 -6.44 -11.62
N HIS A 176 11.35 -6.33 -10.41
CA HIS A 176 10.09 -6.98 -10.01
C HIS A 176 8.89 -6.04 -10.21
N ALA A 177 8.91 -5.27 -11.30
CA ALA A 177 7.86 -4.29 -11.62
C ALA A 177 6.46 -4.95 -11.72
N TYR A 178 6.38 -6.23 -12.06
CA TYR A 178 5.14 -6.99 -12.19
C TYR A 178 4.44 -7.32 -10.85
N LEU A 179 5.05 -7.03 -9.70
CA LEU A 179 4.45 -7.35 -8.41
C LEU A 179 3.28 -6.44 -8.03
N PHE A 180 3.12 -5.28 -8.69
CA PHE A 180 2.21 -4.22 -8.23
C PHE A 180 1.49 -3.46 -9.37
N PHE A 181 1.34 -4.08 -10.54
CA PHE A 181 0.46 -3.61 -11.61
C PHE A 181 -0.62 -4.64 -11.93
#